data_AF-A0A7J3XC99-F1
#
_entry.id   AF-A0A7J3XC99-F1
#
_cell.length_a   1.000
_cell.length_b   1.000
_cell.length_c   1.000
_cell.angle_alpha   90.00
_cell.angle_beta   90.00
_cell.angle_gamma   90.00
#
_symmetry.space_group_name_H-M   'P 1'
#
loop_
_entity.id
_entity.type
_entity.pdbx_description
1 polymer ?
#
loop_
_entity_poly.entity_id
_entity_poly.type
_entity_poly.pdbx_seq_one_letter_code
_entity_poly.pdbx_strand_id
1 'polypeptide(L)' 'MKYRSVGELLATRELKMLGVKSPSKVLTKLSSLGLIKRGIGCYTISERLLEAIRSGRIRV' A
#
# COMPACT_ATOMS: atom_id res chain seq x y z
N MET A 1 -4.31 11.10 4.22
CA MET A 1 -3.60 10.06 3.44
C MET A 1 -2.13 10.46 3.29
N LYS A 2 -1.20 9.77 3.99
CA LYS A 2 0.20 10.23 4.13
C LYS A 2 1.10 9.87 2.94
N TYR A 3 0.88 8.73 2.30
CA TYR A 3 1.68 8.27 1.15
C TYR A 3 0.76 7.77 0.02
N ARG A 4 1.02 8.20 -1.23
CA ARG A 4 0.31 7.73 -2.43
C ARG A 4 1.14 6.73 -3.24
N SER A 5 2.45 6.95 -3.31
CA SER A 5 3.44 6.03 -3.86
C SER A 5 4.67 6.02 -2.95
N VAL A 6 5.29 4.86 -2.77
CA VAL A 6 6.41 4.65 -1.87
C VAL A 6 7.40 3.65 -2.46
N GLY A 7 8.69 3.94 -2.36
CA GLY A 7 9.74 2.99 -2.77
C GLY A 7 9.74 1.72 -1.92
N GLU A 8 10.05 0.58 -2.51
CA GLU A 8 9.97 -0.74 -1.87
C GLU A 8 10.85 -0.85 -0.61
N LEU A 9 12.05 -0.27 -0.64
CA LEU A 9 12.95 -0.22 0.52
C LEU A 9 12.35 0.60 1.66
N LEU A 10 11.80 1.78 1.35
CA LEU A 10 11.18 2.66 2.34
C LEU A 10 9.91 2.03 2.91
N ALA A 11 9.04 1.48 2.06
CA ALA A 11 7.83 0.78 2.46
C ALA A 11 8.14 -0.36 3.42
N THR A 12 9.14 -1.19 3.09
CA THR A 12 9.57 -2.31 3.92
C THR A 12 10.10 -1.82 5.26
N ARG A 13 10.94 -0.78 5.26
CA ARG A 13 11.52 -0.21 6.48
C ARG A 13 10.44 0.37 7.40
N GLU A 14 9.54 1.19 6.87
CA GLU A 14 8.48 1.81 7.66
C GLU A 14 7.51 0.77 8.24
N LEU A 15 7.11 -0.22 7.45
CA LEU A 15 6.25 -1.31 7.93
C LEU A 15 6.92 -2.08 9.08
N LYS A 16 8.23 -2.34 9.00
CA LYS A 16 8.97 -2.96 10.14
C LYS A 16 8.94 -2.08 11.38
N MET A 17 9.15 -0.77 11.23
CA MET A 17 9.10 0.17 12.36
C MET A 17 7.71 0.25 13.00
N LEU A 18 6.66 0.01 12.21
CA LEU A 18 5.28 -0.11 12.70
C LEU A 18 4.95 -1.49 13.31
N GLY A 19 5.94 -2.38 13.44
CA GLY A 19 5.76 -3.71 14.06
C GLY A 19 5.26 -4.80 13.11
N VAL A 20 5.18 -4.54 11.80
CA VAL A 20 4.79 -5.56 10.82
C VAL A 20 5.91 -6.61 10.68
N LYS A 21 5.66 -7.82 11.19
CA LYS A 21 6.62 -8.93 11.21
C LYS A 21 7.10 -9.38 9.81
N SER A 22 6.25 -9.25 8.80
CA SER A 22 6.58 -9.67 7.43
C SER A 22 6.03 -8.68 6.40
N PRO A 23 6.71 -7.54 6.19
CA PRO A 23 6.26 -6.50 5.26
C PRO A 23 6.04 -7.01 3.85
N SER A 24 6.93 -7.87 3.34
CA SER A 24 6.82 -8.46 2.01
C SER A 24 5.52 -9.23 1.83
N LYS A 25 5.15 -10.10 2.79
CA LYS A 25 3.88 -10.84 2.76
C LYS A 25 2.67 -9.91 2.76
N VAL A 26 2.71 -8.84 3.56
CA VAL A 26 1.63 -7.84 3.62
C VAL A 26 1.53 -7.09 2.29
N LEU A 27 2.63 -6.61 1.73
CA LEU A 27 2.67 -5.91 0.45
C LEU A 27 2.18 -6.82 -0.70
N THR A 28 2.62 -8.07 -0.74
CA THR A 28 2.11 -9.06 -1.69
C THR A 28 0.61 -9.28 -1.54
N LYS A 29 0.10 -9.40 -0.30
CA LYS A 29 -1.33 -9.57 -0.05
C LYS A 29 -2.13 -8.33 -0.48
N LEU A 30 -1.70 -7.12 -0.11
CA LEU A 30 -2.32 -5.87 -0.53
C LEU A 30 -2.34 -5.72 -2.05
N SER A 31 -1.26 -6.14 -2.71
CA SER A 31 -1.18 -6.14 -4.17
C SER A 31 -2.14 -7.14 -4.80
N SER A 32 -2.23 -8.37 -4.26
CA SER A 32 -3.19 -9.38 -4.72
C SER A 32 -4.65 -8.97 -4.54
N LEU A 33 -4.94 -8.17 -3.51
CA LEU A 33 -6.27 -7.59 -3.26
C LEU A 33 -6.57 -6.39 -4.18
N GLY A 34 -5.62 -5.95 -5.00
CA GLY A 34 -5.76 -4.79 -5.87
C GLY A 34 -5.82 -3.46 -5.12
N LEU A 35 -5.37 -3.42 -3.86
CA LEU A 35 -5.34 -2.20 -3.03
C LEU A 35 -4.12 -1.34 -3.37
N ILE A 36 -3.02 -1.99 -3.76
CA ILE A 36 -1.80 -1.34 -4.24
C ILE A 36 -1.35 -2.00 -5.55
N LYS A 37 -0.66 -1.21 -6.39
CA LYS A 37 0.03 -1.64 -7.61
C LYS A 37 1.52 -1.67 -7.34
N ARG A 38 2.21 -2.72 -7.80
CA ARG A 38 3.68 -2.79 -7.76
C ARG A 38 4.24 -2.28 -9.09
N GLY A 39 5.09 -1.27 -9.01
CA GLY A 39 5.95 -0.84 -10.11
C GLY A 39 7.37 -1.38 -9.95
N ILE A 40 8.32 -0.86 -10.72
CA ILE A 40 9.73 -1.21 -10.55
C ILE A 40 10.23 -0.56 -9.25
N GLY A 41 10.43 -1.38 -8.21
CA GLY A 41 10.95 -0.94 -6.92
C GLY A 41 10.03 0.00 -6.13
N CYS A 42 8.73 0.05 -6.43
CA CYS A 42 7.77 0.91 -5.72
C CYS A 42 6.38 0.28 -5.60
N TYR A 43 5.61 0.79 -4.63
CA TYR A 43 4.22 0.45 -4.40
C TYR A 43 3.38 1.73 -4.45
N THR A 44 2.30 1.70 -5.21
CA THR A 44 1.38 2.83 -5.40
C THR A 44 -0.03 2.42 -5.06
N ILE A 45 -0.79 3.25 -4.38
CA ILE A 45 -2.20 2.95 -4.07
C ILE A 45 -3.02 2.88 -5.35
N SER A 46 -3.92 1.91 -5.45
CA SER A 46 -4.71 1.68 -6.67
C SER A 46 -5.78 2.77 -6.85
N GLU A 47 -6.08 3.10 -8.12
CA GLU A 47 -7.16 4.04 -8.45
C GLU A 47 -8.51 3.56 -7.92
N ARG A 48 -8.79 2.25 -7.96
CA ARG A 48 -10.00 1.66 -7.38
C ARG A 48 -10.14 1.99 -5.88
N LEU A 49 -9.05 1.89 -5.12
CA LEU A 49 -9.08 2.22 -3.69
C LEU A 49 -9.27 3.73 -3.48
N LEU A 50 -8.64 4.57 -4.30
CA LEU A 50 -8.82 6.02 -4.25
C LEU A 50 -10.27 6.43 -4.55
N GLU A 51 -10.89 5.85 -5.56
CA GLU A 51 -12.30 6.07 -5.89
C GLU A 51 -13.23 5.62 -4.77
N ALA A 52 -12.95 4.46 -4.15
CA ALA A 52 -13.72 3.97 -3.02
C ALA A 52 -13.64 4.92 -1.80
N ILE A 53 -12.47 5.51 -1.55
CA ILE A 53 -12.29 6.53 -0.51
C ILE A 53 -13.03 7.83 -0.88
N ARG A 54 -12.86 8.33 -2.11
CA ARG A 54 -13.50 9.58 -2.60
C ARG A 54 -15.03 9.50 -2.61
N SER A 55 -15.58 8.35 -2.97
CA SER A 55 -17.03 8.10 -2.99
C SER A 55 -17.62 7.80 -1.60
N GLY A 56 -16.81 7.81 -0.54
CA GLY A 56 -17.25 7.56 0.83
C GLY A 56 -17.57 6.09 1.15
N ARG A 57 -17.34 5.17 0.21
CA ARG A 57 -17.53 3.72 0.43
C ARG A 57 -16.55 3.14 1.43
N ILE A 58 -15.38 3.77 1.58
CA ILE A 58 -14.34 3.42 2.54
C ILE A 58 -13.94 4.70 3.30
N ARG A 59 -13.93 4.62 4.63
CA ARG A 59 -13.39 5.68 5.50
C ARG A 59 -12.01 5.24 5.99
N VAL A 60 -11.01 6.09 5.79
CA VAL A 60 -9.60 5.87 6.16
C VAL A 60 -9.07 6.99 7.03
#